data_AF-A0A0A1H700-F1
#
_entry.id   AF-A0A0A1H700-F1
#
_cell.length_a   1.000
_cell.length_b   1.000
_cell.length_c   1.000
_cell.angle_alpha   90.00
_cell.angle_beta   90.00
_cell.angle_gamma   90.00
#
_symmetry.space_group_name_H-M   'P 1'
#
loop_
_entity.id
_entity.type
_entity.pdbx_description
1 polymer ?
#
loop_
_entity_poly.entity_id
_entity_poly.type
_entity_poly.pdbx_seq_one_letter_code
_entity_poly.pdbx_strand_id
1 'polypeptide(L)'
;MQEYGLHESQNGTTIPTMRVIAVSHFRTFWVKHPQVEQALRAWVKDVEAAHWRQPTDITQQFTTASVLKSRRVVFNIKSNDFRLVAAVAYRFGAVYVKFIGTHAEYDDIDADAVEMP
;
A
#
# COMPACT_ATOMS: atom_id res chain seq x y z
N MET A 1 6.57 11.06 25.09
CA MET A 1 6.70 9.62 24.77
C MET A 1 5.35 9.14 24.27
N GLN A 2 5.08 8.82 23.01
CA GLN A 2 5.78 8.98 21.72
C GLN A 2 5.06 10.10 20.95
N GLU A 3 5.79 11.03 20.34
CA GLU A 3 5.21 12.06 19.48
C GLU A 3 4.62 11.39 18.24
N TYR A 4 3.30 11.48 18.07
CA TYR A 4 2.68 11.21 16.79
C TYR A 4 3.25 12.21 15.80
N GLY A 5 4.07 11.74 14.86
CA GLY A 5 4.78 12.58 13.89
C GLY A 5 3.82 13.37 13.01
N LEU A 6 3.51 14.59 13.44
CA LEU A 6 2.83 15.60 12.66
C LEU A 6 3.92 16.52 12.08
N HIS A 7 4.36 16.23 10.85
CA HIS A 7 5.26 17.16 10.15
C HIS A 7 4.44 18.28 9.51
N GLU A 8 4.62 19.50 10.01
CA GLU A 8 3.93 20.69 9.54
C GLU A 8 4.42 21.10 8.15
N SER A 9 3.49 21.25 7.20
CA SER A 9 3.77 21.91 5.93
C SER A 9 3.62 23.44 6.08
N GLN A 10 4.31 24.23 5.26
CA GLN A 10 4.44 25.70 5.38
C GLN A 10 3.12 26.52 5.39
N ASN A 11 1.94 25.87 5.26
CA ASN A 11 0.61 26.49 5.33
C ASN A 11 -0.27 25.99 6.50
N GLY A 12 0.30 25.37 7.55
CA GLY A 12 -0.47 24.93 8.73
C GLY A 12 -1.45 23.77 8.49
N THR A 13 -1.41 23.13 7.32
CA THR A 13 -2.15 21.89 7.06
C THR A 13 -1.25 20.70 7.39
N THR A 14 -1.60 19.97 8.44
CA THR A 14 -0.94 18.73 8.83
C THR A 14 -1.25 17.65 7.80
N ILE A 15 -0.23 17.03 7.21
CA ILE A 15 -0.44 15.87 6.34
C ILE A 15 -0.53 14.64 7.24
N PRO A 16 -1.61 13.86 7.17
CA PRO A 16 -1.66 12.61 7.92
C PRO A 16 -0.59 11.67 7.37
N THR A 17 0.19 11.09 8.28
CA THR A 17 1.01 9.91 7.95
C THR A 17 0.10 8.77 7.50
N MET A 18 0.60 7.92 6.61
CA MET A 18 -0.20 6.80 6.11
C MET A 18 -0.22 5.65 7.11
N ARG A 19 -1.38 5.04 7.32
CA ARG A 19 -1.58 3.85 8.12
C ARG A 19 -2.00 2.69 7.24
N VAL A 20 -1.23 1.61 7.26
CA VAL A 20 -1.60 0.38 6.58
C VAL A 20 -2.61 -0.39 7.42
N ILE A 21 -3.74 -0.73 6.82
CA ILE A 21 -4.82 -1.49 7.43
C ILE A 21 -4.82 -2.90 6.85
N ALA A 22 -5.08 -3.88 7.72
CA ALA A 22 -5.10 -5.31 7.43
C ALA A 22 -3.71 -5.99 7.25
N VAL A 23 -2.67 -5.47 7.93
CA VAL A 23 -1.30 -6.04 7.94
C VAL A 23 -1.25 -7.52 8.37
N SER A 24 -2.22 -8.00 9.16
CA SER A 24 -2.33 -9.42 9.52
C SER A 24 -2.37 -10.36 8.30
N HIS A 25 -2.92 -9.90 7.17
CA HIS A 25 -2.99 -10.70 5.93
C HIS A 25 -1.62 -10.91 5.30
N PHE A 26 -0.70 -9.95 5.43
CA PHE A 26 0.69 -10.15 5.00
C PHE A 26 1.33 -11.28 5.77
N ARG A 27 1.03 -11.40 7.07
CA ARG A 27 1.52 -12.52 7.88
C ARG A 27 1.01 -13.86 7.37
N THR A 28 -0.28 -13.97 7.08
CA THR A 28 -0.86 -15.20 6.52
C THR A 28 -0.26 -15.53 5.15
N PHE A 29 -0.04 -14.52 4.31
CA PHE A 29 0.51 -14.70 2.97
C PHE A 29 1.98 -15.13 3.01
N TRP A 30 2.84 -14.42 3.75
CA TRP A 30 4.27 -14.75 3.77
C TRP A 30 4.59 -16.05 4.52
N VAL A 31 3.68 -16.59 5.34
CA VAL A 31 3.86 -17.94 5.90
C VAL A 31 3.86 -18.99 4.78
N LYS A 32 3.07 -18.79 3.73
CA LYS A 32 3.04 -19.63 2.53
C LYS A 32 4.12 -19.25 1.51
N HIS A 33 4.50 -17.97 1.49
CA HIS A 33 5.53 -17.43 0.60
C HIS A 33 6.64 -16.70 1.39
N PRO A 34 7.50 -17.40 2.15
CA PRO A 34 8.49 -16.75 3.04
C PRO A 34 9.41 -15.77 2.32
N GLN A 35 9.67 -16.02 1.04
CA GLN A 35 10.49 -15.17 0.19
C GLN A 35 9.95 -13.75 -0.04
N VAL A 36 8.70 -13.48 0.32
CA VAL A 36 8.04 -12.16 0.16
C VAL A 36 8.05 -11.34 1.45
N GLU A 37 8.35 -11.95 2.60
CA GLU A 37 8.22 -11.31 3.92
C GLU A 37 9.00 -9.99 3.99
N GLN A 38 10.27 -10.01 3.64
CA GLN A 38 11.13 -8.84 3.70
C GLN A 38 10.61 -7.70 2.80
N ALA A 39 10.13 -8.04 1.60
CA ALA A 39 9.60 -7.06 0.66
C ALA A 39 8.30 -6.42 1.16
N LEU A 40 7.39 -7.20 1.77
CA LEU A 40 6.17 -6.65 2.37
C LEU A 40 6.45 -5.80 3.61
N ARG A 41 7.41 -6.19 4.45
CA ARG A 41 7.84 -5.38 5.60
C ARG A 41 8.44 -4.05 5.16
N ALA A 42 9.30 -4.07 4.14
CA ALA A 42 9.86 -2.85 3.55
C ALA A 42 8.75 -1.96 3.00
N TRP A 43 7.81 -2.53 2.21
CA TRP A 43 6.67 -1.78 1.69
C TRP A 43 5.83 -1.15 2.81
N VAL A 44 5.49 -1.87 3.88
CA VAL A 44 4.75 -1.30 5.02
C VAL A 44 5.48 -0.12 5.62
N LYS A 45 6.78 -0.26 5.89
CA LYS A 45 7.61 0.80 6.46
C LYS A 45 7.65 2.04 5.57
N ASP A 46 7.84 1.84 4.27
CA ASP A 46 7.92 2.92 3.29
C ASP A 46 6.58 3.64 3.12
N VAL A 47 5.46 2.90 3.21
CA VAL A 47 4.12 3.47 3.22
C VAL A 47 3.88 4.24 4.52
N GLU A 48 4.18 3.68 5.68
CA GLU A 48 3.95 4.35 6.98
C GLU A 48 4.73 5.66 7.15
N ALA A 49 5.88 5.79 6.46
CA ALA A 49 6.66 7.03 6.40
C ALA A 49 6.16 8.03 5.34
N ALA A 50 5.22 7.63 4.49
CA ALA A 50 4.76 8.43 3.36
C ALA A 50 3.69 9.45 3.74
N HIS A 51 3.62 10.51 2.94
CA HIS A 51 2.74 11.66 3.11
C HIS A 51 1.97 11.95 1.81
N TRP A 52 1.26 10.95 1.29
CA TRP A 52 0.54 11.07 0.01
C TRP A 52 -0.74 11.91 0.13
N ARG A 53 -0.94 12.79 -0.84
CA ARG A 53 -2.14 13.62 -1.00
C ARG A 53 -2.92 13.25 -2.27
N GLN A 54 -2.24 12.64 -3.24
CA GLN A 54 -2.78 12.33 -4.56
C GLN A 54 -2.06 11.11 -5.18
N PRO A 55 -2.63 10.48 -6.22
CA PRO A 55 -2.03 9.29 -6.82
C PRO A 55 -0.63 9.50 -7.40
N THR A 56 -0.32 10.71 -7.88
CA THR A 56 1.00 11.03 -8.43
C THR A 56 2.11 10.91 -7.39
N ASP A 57 1.83 11.22 -6.12
CA ASP A 57 2.81 11.10 -5.02
C ASP A 57 3.23 9.64 -4.83
N ILE A 58 2.28 8.71 -5.04
CA ILE A 58 2.55 7.27 -4.99
C ILE A 58 3.44 6.87 -6.16
N THR A 59 3.12 7.29 -7.39
CA THR A 59 3.92 6.92 -8.56
C THR A 59 5.31 7.57 -8.58
N GLN A 60 5.51 8.68 -7.86
CA GLN A 60 6.84 9.27 -7.66
C GLN A 60 7.71 8.42 -6.72
N GLN A 61 7.11 7.84 -5.67
CA GLN A 61 7.82 6.99 -4.71
C GLN A 61 7.97 5.54 -5.22
N PHE A 62 6.92 5.02 -5.84
CA PHE A 62 6.80 3.67 -6.37
C PHE A 62 6.57 3.76 -7.88
N THR A 63 7.66 3.93 -8.64
CA THR A 63 7.63 4.19 -10.09
C THR A 63 6.99 3.09 -10.94
N THR A 64 6.90 1.88 -10.40
CA THR A 64 6.26 0.73 -11.05
C THR A 64 4.81 0.50 -10.60
N ALA A 65 4.30 1.31 -9.68
CA ALA A 65 2.93 1.22 -9.22
C ALA A 65 1.96 1.69 -10.31
N SER A 66 0.82 1.01 -10.40
CA SER A 66 -0.24 1.33 -11.36
C SER A 66 -1.47 1.86 -10.61
N VAL A 67 -1.93 3.07 -10.98
CA VAL A 67 -3.13 3.69 -10.41
C VAL A 67 -4.36 3.26 -11.24
N LEU A 68 -5.38 2.76 -10.56
CA LEU A 68 -6.65 2.32 -11.15
C LEU A 68 -7.76 3.37 -10.95
N LYS A 69 -8.87 3.20 -11.67
CA LYS A 69 -10.00 4.15 -11.67
C LYS A 69 -10.71 4.23 -10.31
N SER A 70 -10.74 3.13 -9.55
CA SER A 70 -11.48 3.03 -8.28
C SER A 70 -10.68 3.46 -7.03
N ARG A 71 -9.77 4.44 -7.18
CA ARG A 71 -8.84 4.89 -6.10
C ARG A 71 -7.99 3.74 -5.54
N ARG A 72 -7.71 2.76 -6.40
CA ARG A 72 -6.89 1.61 -6.10
C ARG A 72 -5.53 1.78 -6.75
N VAL A 73 -4.53 1.17 -6.12
CA VAL A 73 -3.17 1.14 -6.61
C VAL A 73 -2.68 -0.29 -6.55
N VAL A 74 -2.05 -0.72 -7.63
CA VAL A 74 -1.37 -2.01 -7.73
C VAL A 74 0.12 -1.75 -7.54
N PHE A 75 0.72 -2.38 -6.54
CA PHE A 75 2.15 -2.35 -6.29
C PHE A 75 2.80 -3.65 -6.74
N ASN A 76 3.94 -3.52 -7.41
CA ASN A 76 4.80 -4.66 -7.72
C ASN A 76 5.67 -4.97 -6.51
N ILE A 77 5.58 -6.20 -5.99
CA ILE A 77 6.31 -6.65 -4.81
C ILE A 77 7.34 -7.69 -5.23
N LYS A 78 8.55 -7.62 -4.66
CA LYS A 78 9.68 -8.53 -4.92
C LYS A 78 9.97 -8.66 -6.43
N SER A 79 10.51 -7.62 -7.04
CA SER A 79 10.93 -7.61 -8.45
C SER A 79 9.85 -8.10 -9.44
N ASN A 80 8.59 -7.75 -9.18
CA ASN A 80 7.42 -8.07 -10.03
C ASN A 80 6.81 -9.48 -9.86
N ASP A 81 7.32 -10.30 -8.93
CA ASP A 81 6.80 -11.66 -8.68
C ASP A 81 5.38 -11.66 -8.09
N PHE A 82 5.02 -10.61 -7.36
CA PHE A 82 3.75 -10.49 -6.64
C PHE A 82 3.06 -9.15 -6.91
N ARG A 83 1.74 -9.13 -6.73
CA ARG A 83 0.87 -7.94 -6.84
C ARG A 83 0.17 -7.68 -5.52
N LEU A 84 0.25 -6.44 -5.08
CA LEU A 84 -0.48 -5.93 -3.93
C LEU A 84 -1.48 -4.88 -4.41
N VAL A 85 -2.78 -5.16 -4.27
CA VAL A 85 -3.83 -4.17 -4.54
C VAL A 85 -4.17 -3.49 -3.23
N ALA A 86 -4.15 -2.16 -3.22
CA ALA A 86 -4.58 -1.37 -2.08
C ALA A 86 -5.51 -0.23 -2.50
N ALA A 87 -6.52 0.05 -1.67
CA ALA A 87 -7.32 1.26 -1.79
C ALA A 87 -6.74 2.36 -0.89
N VAL A 88 -6.59 3.58 -1.42
CA VAL A 88 -5.96 4.68 -0.69
C VAL A 88 -6.98 5.76 -0.36
N ALA A 89 -7.13 6.05 0.93
CA ALA A 89 -7.97 7.10 1.45
C ALA A 89 -7.11 8.30 1.90
N TYR A 90 -6.64 9.09 0.93
CA TYR A 90 -5.69 10.20 1.14
C TYR A 90 -6.08 11.16 2.27
N ARG A 91 -7.37 11.54 2.34
CA ARG A 91 -7.88 12.46 3.36
C ARG A 91 -7.67 11.95 4.80
N PHE A 92 -7.66 10.64 4.98
CA PHE A 92 -7.54 10.01 6.30
C PHE A 92 -6.16 9.40 6.56
N GLY A 93 -5.25 9.47 5.57
CA GLY A 93 -3.96 8.79 5.66
C GLY A 93 -4.12 7.28 5.86
N ALA A 94 -5.04 6.63 5.13
CA ALA A 94 -5.29 5.20 5.31
C ALA A 94 -5.08 4.43 4.00
N VAL A 95 -4.38 3.30 4.09
CA VAL A 95 -4.11 2.38 2.99
C VAL A 95 -4.70 1.01 3.34
N TYR A 96 -5.74 0.62 2.63
CA TYR A 96 -6.45 -0.63 2.85
C TYR A 96 -5.91 -1.67 1.90
N VAL A 97 -5.30 -2.73 2.44
CA VAL A 97 -4.90 -3.89 1.63
C VAL A 97 -6.16 -4.60 1.15
N LYS A 98 -6.27 -4.82 -0.17
CA LYS A 98 -7.42 -5.45 -0.83
C LYS A 98 -7.07 -6.81 -1.43
N PHE A 99 -5.81 -7.03 -1.78
CA PHE A 99 -5.33 -8.30 -2.31
C PHE A 99 -3.80 -8.39 -2.20
N ILE A 100 -3.28 -9.58 -1.95
CA ILE A 100 -1.86 -9.92 -2.16
C ILE A 100 -1.80 -11.31 -2.78
N GLY A 101 -1.06 -11.45 -3.87
CA GLY A 101 -0.94 -12.72 -4.59
C GLY A 101 0.17 -12.69 -5.62
N THR A 102 0.42 -13.85 -6.22
CA THR A 102 1.26 -14.01 -7.41
C THR A 102 0.67 -13.27 -8.61
N HIS A 103 1.46 -13.13 -9.69
CA HIS A 103 0.93 -12.56 -10.92
C HIS A 103 -0.24 -13.37 -11.50
N ALA A 104 -0.19 -14.70 -11.44
CA ALA A 104 -1.26 -15.56 -11.92
C ALA A 104 -2.56 -15.38 -11.11
N GLU A 105 -2.46 -15.38 -9.78
CA GLU A 105 -3.64 -15.12 -8.92
C GLU A 105 -4.21 -13.72 -9.11
N TYR A 106 -3.36 -12.76 -9.48
CA TYR A 106 -3.80 -11.39 -9.82
C TYR A 106 -4.58 -11.35 -11.14
N ASP A 107 -4.17 -12.13 -12.14
CA ASP A 107 -4.84 -12.17 -13.44
C ASP A 107 -6.26 -12.77 -13.34
N ASP A 108 -6.52 -13.56 -12.30
CA ASP A 108 -7.81 -14.20 -12.03
C ASP A 108 -8.80 -13.31 -11.25
N ILE A 109 -8.41 -12.08 -10.86
CA ILE A 109 -9.27 -11.17 -10.10
C ILE A 109 -9.57 -9.87 -10.86
N ASP A 110 -10.71 -9.25 -10.54
CA ASP A 110 -10.96 -7.86 -10.90
C ASP A 110 -10.29 -6.93 -9.87
N ALA A 111 -9.15 -6.34 -10.24
CA ALA A 111 -8.41 -5.45 -9.34
C ALA A 111 -9.20 -4.20 -8.93
N ASP A 112 -10.16 -3.72 -9.73
CA ASP A 112 -11.00 -2.57 -9.41
C ASP A 112 -12.08 -2.91 -8.37
N ALA A 113 -12.46 -4.18 -8.26
CA ALA A 113 -13.56 -4.64 -7.41
C ALA A 113 -13.17 -5.63 -6.30
N VAL A 114 -11.97 -6.23 -6.33
CA VAL A 114 -11.58 -7.28 -5.37
C VAL A 114 -11.67 -6.76 -3.94
N GLU A 115 -12.40 -7.48 -3.10
CA GLU A 115 -12.46 -7.18 -1.68
C GLU A 115 -11.85 -8.36 -0.93
N MET A 116 -11.13 -8.06 0.15
CA MET A 116 -10.76 -9.12 1.08
C MET A 116 -12.05 -9.58 1.80
N PRO A 117 -12.30 -10.89 1.88
CA PRO A 117 -13.41 -11.44 2.67
C PRO A 117 -13.24 -11.16 4.17
#